data_AF-A0A061JJV0-F1
#
_entry.id   AF-A0A061JJV0-F1
#
_cell.length_a   1.000
_cell.length_b   1.000
_cell.length_c   1.000
_cell.angle_alpha   90.00
_cell.angle_beta   90.00
_cell.angle_gamma   90.00
#
_symmetry.space_group_name_H-M   'P 1'
#
loop_
_entity.id
_entity.type
_entity.pdbx_description
1 polymer ?
#
loop_
_entity_poly.entity_id
_entity_poly.type
_entity_poly.pdbx_seq_one_letter_code
_entity_poly.pdbx_strand_id
1 'polypeptide(L)'
;MTRITADKARDKAKAKDPSATVDAILTMVDAAAGDGKYEIQIRQFGFGDGCYYSTEDKWPEFGKAIIKQLTALGYQCRIRCYEGQFVDMWLEVSWKGAQP
;
A
#
# COMPACT_ATOMS: atom_id res chain seq x y z
N MET A 1 -1.66 10.66 -30.31
CA MET A 1 -1.00 10.84 -28.99
C MET A 1 -1.36 12.22 -28.46
N THR A 2 -2.13 12.29 -27.37
CA THR A 2 -2.47 13.55 -26.72
C THR A 2 -1.22 14.11 -26.03
N ARG A 3 -0.82 15.35 -26.36
CA ARG A 3 0.30 16.04 -25.69
C ARG A 3 -0.03 16.19 -24.20
N ILE A 4 0.86 15.73 -23.34
CA ILE A 4 0.79 15.97 -21.88
C ILE A 4 1.60 17.22 -21.53
N THR A 5 1.14 18.00 -20.56
CA THR A 5 1.90 19.15 -20.04
C THR A 5 2.97 18.66 -19.06
N ALA A 6 3.99 19.48 -18.82
CA ALA A 6 5.05 19.18 -17.84
C ALA A 6 4.47 18.95 -16.43
N ASP A 7 3.47 19.72 -16.01
CA ASP A 7 2.76 19.49 -14.75
C ASP A 7 2.08 18.12 -14.72
N LYS A 8 1.34 17.74 -15.78
CA LYS A 8 0.72 16.41 -15.88
C LYS A 8 1.75 15.27 -15.87
N ALA A 9 2.93 15.49 -16.43
CA ALA A 9 4.02 14.51 -16.39
C ALA A 9 4.62 14.41 -14.97
N ARG A 10 4.83 15.55 -14.29
CA ARG A 10 5.31 15.62 -12.90
C ARG A 10 4.32 14.96 -11.94
N ASP A 11 3.03 15.22 -12.09
CA ASP A 11 1.99 14.65 -11.24
C ASP A 11 1.89 13.13 -11.44
N LYS A 12 2.07 12.63 -12.67
CA LYS A 12 2.21 11.19 -12.96
C LYS A 12 3.46 10.57 -12.35
N ALA A 13 4.57 11.30 -12.31
CA ALA A 13 5.80 10.83 -11.67
C ALA A 13 5.65 10.83 -10.13
N LYS A 14 5.04 11.87 -9.56
CA LYS A 14 4.69 11.94 -8.12
C LYS A 14 3.70 10.87 -7.69
N ALA A 15 2.80 10.41 -8.57
CA ALA A 15 1.96 9.24 -8.29
C ALA A 15 2.77 7.94 -8.10
N LYS A 16 4.06 7.93 -8.48
CA LYS A 16 5.03 6.87 -8.15
C LYS A 16 5.99 7.26 -7.03
N ASP A 17 5.69 8.30 -6.27
CA ASP A 17 6.39 8.65 -5.04
C ASP A 17 5.81 7.81 -3.88
N PRO A 18 6.63 7.00 -3.19
CA PRO A 18 6.20 6.24 -2.01
C PRO A 18 5.53 7.12 -0.95
N SER A 19 6.00 8.34 -0.74
CA SER A 19 5.45 9.22 0.30
C SER A 19 4.06 9.74 -0.06
N ALA A 20 3.81 10.13 -1.31
CA ALA A 20 2.48 10.51 -1.76
C ALA A 20 1.49 9.33 -1.68
N THR A 21 1.97 8.11 -1.89
CA THR A 21 1.16 6.89 -1.71
C THR A 21 0.88 6.62 -0.24
N VAL A 22 1.86 6.81 0.64
CA VAL A 22 1.67 6.70 2.10
C VAL A 22 0.61 7.71 2.57
N ASP A 23 0.64 8.96 2.13
CA ASP A 23 -0.37 9.97 2.48
C ASP A 23 -1.79 9.56 2.05
N ALA A 24 -1.92 8.97 0.87
CA ALA A 24 -3.19 8.43 0.39
C ALA A 24 -3.67 7.25 1.27
N ILE A 25 -2.76 6.36 1.67
CA ILE A 25 -3.07 5.25 2.59
C ILE A 25 -3.49 5.78 3.96
N LEU A 26 -2.81 6.79 4.50
CA LEU A 26 -3.17 7.41 5.77
C LEU A 26 -4.56 8.05 5.73
N THR A 27 -4.95 8.64 4.59
CA THR A 27 -6.32 9.14 4.39
C THR A 27 -7.35 8.00 4.46
N MET A 28 -7.03 6.82 3.90
CA MET A 28 -7.89 5.64 4.01
C MET A 28 -7.95 5.09 5.45
N VAL A 29 -6.82 5.12 6.17
CA VAL A 29 -6.74 4.74 7.58
C VAL A 29 -7.61 5.65 8.42
N ASP A 30 -7.53 6.97 8.24
CA ASP A 30 -8.33 7.95 8.97
C ASP A 30 -9.83 7.70 8.79
N ALA A 31 -10.27 7.51 7.53
CA ALA A 31 -11.65 7.17 7.23
C ALA A 31 -12.09 5.84 7.90
N ALA A 32 -11.25 4.80 7.82
CA ALA A 32 -11.55 3.50 8.42
C ALA A 32 -11.55 3.54 9.96
N ALA A 33 -10.67 4.33 10.57
CA ALA A 33 -10.65 4.56 12.01
C ALA A 33 -11.92 5.30 12.46
N GLY A 34 -12.41 6.27 11.67
CA GLY A 34 -13.71 6.91 11.88
C GLY A 34 -14.89 5.94 11.89
N ASP A 35 -14.79 4.85 11.12
CA ASP A 35 -15.78 3.75 11.10
C ASP A 35 -15.60 2.74 12.26
N GLY A 36 -14.63 2.94 13.16
CA GLY A 36 -14.31 2.02 14.25
C GLY A 36 -13.54 0.76 13.82
N LYS A 37 -12.94 0.77 12.63
CA LYS A 37 -12.07 -0.33 12.17
C LYS A 37 -10.67 -0.17 12.77
N TYR A 38 -9.91 -1.26 12.71
CA TYR A 38 -8.51 -1.29 13.17
C TYR A 38 -7.54 -1.81 12.10
N GLU A 39 -8.04 -2.06 10.90
CA GLU A 39 -7.27 -2.52 9.76
C GLU A 39 -7.93 -2.12 8.44
N ILE A 40 -7.12 -1.98 7.40
CA ILE A 40 -7.57 -1.84 6.01
C ILE A 40 -6.84 -2.83 5.10
N GLN A 41 -7.50 -3.19 4.00
CA GLN A 41 -6.94 -4.01 2.94
C GLN A 41 -6.70 -3.16 1.69
N ILE A 42 -5.47 -3.18 1.18
CA ILE A 42 -5.06 -2.36 0.05
C ILE A 42 -4.60 -3.27 -1.08
N ARG A 43 -5.40 -3.33 -2.14
CA ARG A 43 -5.08 -4.00 -3.42
C ARG A 43 -4.50 -3.03 -4.45
N GLN A 44 -4.65 -1.72 -4.18
CA GLN A 44 -4.17 -0.64 -5.03
C GLN A 44 -2.65 -0.49 -4.93
N PHE A 45 -2.07 0.45 -5.70
CA PHE A 45 -0.63 0.77 -5.67
C PHE A 45 0.31 -0.40 -6.01
N GLY A 46 -0.22 -1.45 -6.63
CA GLY A 46 0.52 -2.65 -7.02
C GLY A 46 0.44 -3.80 -6.02
N PHE A 47 -0.14 -3.62 -4.83
CA PHE A 47 -0.20 -4.67 -3.80
C PHE A 47 -1.13 -5.85 -4.13
N GLY A 48 -1.98 -5.71 -5.15
CA GLY A 48 -2.79 -6.79 -5.71
C GLY A 48 -2.09 -7.62 -6.80
N ASP A 49 -0.86 -7.28 -7.15
CA ASP A 49 -0.09 -7.99 -8.17
C ASP A 49 0.70 -9.17 -7.56
N GLY A 50 0.90 -10.22 -8.36
CA GLY A 50 1.60 -11.44 -7.95
C GLY A 50 3.10 -11.24 -7.65
N CYS A 51 3.64 -10.03 -7.88
CA CYS A 51 5.01 -9.68 -7.51
C CYS A 51 5.27 -9.71 -6.00
N TYR A 52 4.22 -9.71 -5.16
CA TYR A 52 4.32 -9.88 -3.71
C TYR A 52 4.14 -11.34 -3.25
N TYR A 53 3.90 -12.29 -4.17
CA TYR A 53 3.79 -13.72 -3.87
C TYR A 53 5.12 -14.35 -3.44
N SER A 54 6.23 -13.71 -3.82
CA SER A 54 7.58 -14.16 -3.49
C SER A 54 8.07 -13.69 -2.12
N THR A 55 9.33 -13.98 -1.81
CA THR A 55 10.05 -13.47 -0.64
C THR A 55 10.27 -11.96 -0.71
N GLU A 56 10.40 -11.32 0.46
CA GLU A 56 10.53 -9.87 0.61
C GLU A 56 11.69 -9.28 -0.20
N ASP A 57 12.81 -9.99 -0.35
CA ASP A 57 13.96 -9.54 -1.16
C ASP A 57 13.58 -9.27 -2.62
N LYS A 58 12.59 -9.97 -3.15
CA LYS A 58 12.13 -9.85 -4.54
C LYS A 58 10.98 -8.86 -4.74
N TRP A 59 10.41 -8.32 -3.66
CA TRP A 59 9.32 -7.35 -3.79
C TRP A 59 9.80 -6.07 -4.46
N PRO A 60 8.90 -5.36 -5.19
CA PRO A 60 9.21 -4.07 -5.77
C PRO A 60 9.70 -3.06 -4.72
N GLU A 61 10.81 -2.37 -5.01
CA GLU A 61 11.39 -1.34 -4.14
C GLU A 61 10.37 -0.24 -3.77
N PHE A 62 9.46 0.07 -4.69
CA PHE A 62 8.36 0.99 -4.43
C PHE A 62 7.46 0.55 -3.27
N GLY A 63 7.01 -0.71 -3.26
CA GLY A 63 6.19 -1.24 -2.16
C GLY A 63 6.96 -1.40 -0.86
N LYS A 64 8.23 -1.84 -0.93
CA LYS A 64 9.11 -1.88 0.24
C LYS A 64 9.25 -0.50 0.89
N ALA A 65 9.40 0.56 0.10
CA ALA A 65 9.49 1.93 0.61
C ALA A 65 8.19 2.37 1.31
N ILE A 66 7.03 2.02 0.77
CA ILE A 66 5.72 2.29 1.40
C ILE A 66 5.60 1.54 2.73
N ILE A 67 5.85 0.23 2.73
CA ILE A 67 5.78 -0.62 3.94
C ILE A 67 6.73 -0.10 5.02
N LYS A 68 7.94 0.28 4.64
CA LYS A 68 8.94 0.86 5.55
C LYS A 68 8.45 2.15 6.20
N GLN A 69 7.87 3.06 5.43
CA GLN A 69 7.33 4.32 5.96
C GLN A 69 6.13 4.08 6.89
N LEU A 70 5.19 3.21 6.52
CA LEU A 70 4.05 2.86 7.37
C LEU A 70 4.51 2.18 8.68
N THR A 71 5.48 1.28 8.60
CA THR A 71 6.05 0.62 9.79
C THR A 71 6.75 1.63 10.70
N ALA A 72 7.48 2.61 10.13
CA ALA A 72 8.12 3.66 10.90
C ALA A 72 7.12 4.59 11.64
N LEU A 73 5.88 4.67 11.15
CA LEU A 73 4.78 5.39 11.80
C LEU A 73 4.06 4.56 12.87
N GLY A 74 4.44 3.28 13.06
CA GLY A 74 3.87 2.39 14.07
C GLY A 74 2.76 1.47 13.56
N TYR A 75 2.47 1.46 12.26
CA TYR A 75 1.51 0.52 11.69
C TYR A 75 2.11 -0.87 11.53
N GLN A 76 1.28 -1.90 11.72
CA GLN A 76 1.62 -3.26 11.34
C GLN A 76 1.25 -3.49 9.87
N CYS A 77 2.24 -3.77 9.04
CA CYS A 77 2.06 -4.04 7.62
C CYS A 77 2.30 -5.52 7.32
N ARG A 78 1.36 -6.18 6.64
CA ARG A 78 1.49 -7.59 6.22
C ARG A 78 0.99 -7.77 4.80
N ILE A 79 1.80 -8.38 3.95
CA ILE A 79 1.29 -8.90 2.68
C ILE A 79 0.48 -10.16 2.97
N ARG A 80 -0.76 -10.17 2.51
CA ARG A 80 -1.67 -11.31 2.61
C ARG A 80 -1.91 -11.87 1.22
N CYS A 81 -2.01 -13.19 1.16
CA CYS A 81 -2.36 -13.94 -0.05
C CYS A 81 -3.47 -14.92 0.33
N TYR A 82 -4.54 -14.94 -0.45
CA TYR A 82 -5.59 -15.92 -0.37
C TYR A 82 -5.64 -16.69 -1.70
N GLU A 83 -5.35 -17.98 -1.61
CA GLU A 83 -5.35 -18.90 -2.76
C GLU A 83 -6.70 -19.65 -2.79
N GLY A 84 -7.66 -19.08 -3.52
CA GLY A 84 -8.95 -19.71 -3.82
C GLY A 84 -9.08 -20.09 -5.30
N GLN A 85 -10.28 -19.95 -5.86
CA GLN A 85 -10.48 -20.09 -7.32
C GLN A 85 -9.69 -19.04 -8.12
N PHE A 86 -9.43 -17.89 -7.49
CA PHE A 86 -8.50 -16.87 -7.95
C PHE A 86 -7.55 -16.52 -6.80
N VAL A 87 -6.31 -16.16 -7.14
CA VAL A 87 -5.35 -15.64 -6.16
C VAL A 87 -5.72 -14.19 -5.87
N ASP A 88 -5.99 -13.87 -4.61
CA ASP A 88 -6.21 -12.50 -4.14
C ASP A 88 -5.06 -12.11 -3.21
N MET A 89 -4.41 -10.98 -3.52
CA MET A 89 -3.29 -10.46 -2.76
C MET A 89 -3.58 -9.03 -2.31
N TRP A 90 -3.16 -8.68 -1.10
CA TRP A 90 -3.30 -7.31 -0.60
C TRP A 90 -2.26 -6.99 0.47
N LEU A 91 -1.99 -5.69 0.64
CA LEU A 91 -1.35 -5.16 1.83
C LEU A 91 -2.41 -4.95 2.92
N GLU A 92 -2.26 -5.65 4.04
CA GLU A 92 -2.98 -5.42 5.28
C GLU A 92 -2.22 -4.38 6.11
N VAL A 93 -2.87 -3.27 6.44
CA VAL A 93 -2.34 -2.23 7.34
C VAL A 93 -3.21 -2.19 8.58
N SER A 94 -2.62 -2.43 9.76
CA SER A 94 -3.31 -2.54 11.04
C SER A 94 -2.71 -1.60 12.08
N TRP A 95 -3.59 -1.08 12.96
CA TRP A 95 -3.24 -0.23 14.11
C TRP A 95 -3.83 -0.75 15.43
N LYS A 96 -4.02 -2.07 15.53
CA LYS A 96 -4.53 -2.77 16.73
C LYS A 96 -3.62 -2.68 17.96
N GLY A 97 -2.49 -1.98 17.88
CA GLY A 97 -1.38 -2.09 18.83
C GLY A 97 -0.69 -3.45 18.73
N ALA A 98 0.45 -3.62 19.39
CA ALA A 98 1.04 -4.94 19.57
C ALA A 98 0.09 -5.78 20.44
N GLN A 99 -0.84 -6.52 19.82
CA GLN A 99 -1.55 -7.54 20.55
C GLN A 99 -0.54 -8.62 20.97
N PRO A 100 -0.54 -9.04 22.24
CA PRO A 100 0.28 -10.15 22.72
C PRO A 100 -0.07 -11.47 22.03
#